data_AF-A0A0X8FB42-F1
#
_entry.id   AF-A0A0X8FB42-F1
#
_cell.length_a   1.000
_cell.length_b   1.000
_cell.length_c   1.000
_cell.angle_alpha   90.00
_cell.angle_beta   90.00
_cell.angle_gamma   90.00
#
_symmetry.space_group_name_H-M   'P 1'
#
loop_
_entity.id
_entity.type
_entity.pdbx_description
1 polymer ?
#
loop_
_entity_poly.entity_id
_entity_poly.type
_entity_poly.pdbx_seq_one_letter_code
_entity_poly.pdbx_strand_id
1 'polypeptide(L)' 'MSERDVKELLKLLKKHDFTEVRVKGDHHRYEDGKGHKVTVPYTSKKDTIPKKTYRSILKQMGLK' A
#
# COMPACT_ATOMS: atom_id res chain seq x y z
N MET A 1 13.69 -11.94 9.19
CA MET A 1 12.34 -11.30 9.17
C MET A 1 11.96 -11.13 7.71
N SER A 2 10.79 -11.60 7.25
CA SER A 2 10.42 -11.48 5.82
C SER A 2 9.88 -10.08 5.56
N GLU A 3 10.65 -9.24 4.88
CA GLU A 3 10.18 -7.95 4.40
C GLU A 3 9.61 -8.11 2.98
N ARG A 4 8.73 -7.21 2.54
CA ARG A 4 8.10 -7.22 1.22
C ARG A 4 8.45 -5.93 0.49
N ASP A 5 8.74 -6.00 -0.80
CA ASP A 5 9.05 -4.79 -1.57
C ASP A 5 7.81 -3.90 -1.75
N VAL A 6 7.98 -2.59 -1.54
CA VAL A 6 6.96 -1.58 -1.83
C VAL A 6 6.50 -1.69 -3.29
N LYS A 7 7.43 -1.97 -4.22
CA LYS A 7 7.12 -2.13 -5.64
C LYS A 7 6.09 -3.23 -5.91
N GLU A 8 6.15 -4.36 -5.21
CA GLU A 8 5.16 -5.43 -5.35
C GLU A 8 3.78 -4.97 -4.86
N LEU A 9 3.76 -4.27 -3.72
CA LEU A 9 2.52 -3.75 -3.16
C LEU A 9 1.87 -2.71 -4.07
N LEU A 10 2.64 -1.79 -4.65
CA LEU A 10 2.13 -0.78 -5.58
C LEU A 10 1.53 -1.41 -6.84
N LYS A 11 2.14 -2.48 -7.36
CA LYS A 11 1.57 -3.24 -8.48
C LYS A 11 0.24 -3.88 -8.10
N LEU A 12 0.14 -4.41 -6.88
CA LEU A 12 -1.10 -5.00 -6.38
C LEU A 12 -2.19 -3.93 -6.23
N LEU A 13 -1.88 -2.79 -5.61
CA LEU A 13 -2.80 -1.65 -5.49
C LEU A 13 -3.34 -1.24 -6.85
N LYS A 14 -2.46 -1.05 -7.84
CA LYS A 14 -2.86 -0.70 -9.21
C LYS A 14 -3.75 -1.76 -9.86
N LYS A 15 -3.56 -3.05 -9.57
CA LYS A 15 -4.40 -4.15 -10.07
C LYS A 15 -5.81 -4.13 -9.44
N HIS A 16 -5.95 -3.54 -8.27
CA HIS A 16 -7.22 -3.40 -7.55
C HIS A 16 -7.84 -2.00 -7.68
N ASP A 17 -7.48 -1.28 -8.74
CA ASP A 17 -8.00 0.07 -9.04
C ASP A 17 -7.73 1.12 -7.95
N PHE A 18 -6.74 0.87 -7.07
CA PHE A 18 -6.32 1.87 -6.09
C PHE A 18 -5.50 2.96 -6.77
N THR A 19 -5.91 4.21 -6.54
CA THR A 19 -5.28 5.43 -7.04
C THR A 19 -4.69 6.24 -5.91
N GLU A 20 -3.55 6.89 -6.14
CA GLU A 20 -2.92 7.75 -5.14
C GLU A 20 -3.70 9.06 -5.04
N VAL A 21 -4.27 9.32 -3.87
CA VAL A 21 -5.12 10.52 -3.63
C VAL A 21 -4.40 11.59 -2.83
N ARG A 22 -3.42 11.22 -2.01
CA ARG A 22 -2.70 12.16 -1.16
C ARG A 22 -1.33 11.61 -0.79
N VAL A 23 -0.33 12.48 -0.79
CA VAL A 23 1.00 12.18 -0.25
C VAL A 23 1.33 13.21 0.83
N LYS A 24 1.83 12.75 1.98
CA LYS A 24 2.38 13.62 3.03
C LYS A 24 3.68 13.02 3.53
N GLY A 25 4.80 13.58 3.09
CA GLY A 25 6.13 13.03 3.37
C GLY A 25 6.27 11.65 2.74
N ASP A 26 6.58 10.66 3.57
CA ASP A 26 6.69 9.24 3.23
C ASP A 26 5.35 8.48 3.29
N HIS A 27 4.26 9.14 3.67
CA HIS A 27 2.94 8.50 3.75
C HIS A 27 2.12 8.75 2.48
N HIS A 28 2.06 7.73 1.64
CA HIS A 28 1.28 7.73 0.40
C HIS A 28 -0.09 7.09 0.64
N ARG A 29 -1.17 7.82 0.38
CA ARG A 29 -2.54 7.36 0.58
C ARG A 29 -3.20 7.01 -0.73
N TYR A 30 -3.77 5.82 -0.77
CA TYR A 30 -4.43 5.21 -1.91
C TYR A 30 -5.92 4.97 -1.63
N GLU A 31 -6.75 5.10 -2.66
CA GLU A 31 -8.19 4.88 -2.60
C GLU A 31 -8.70 4.22 -3.88
N ASP A 32 -9.64 3.28 -3.75
CA ASP A 32 -10.21 2.50 -4.86
C ASP A 32 -11.53 3.05 -5.41
N GLY A 33 -11.97 4.22 -4.92
CA GLY A 33 -13.26 4.83 -5.26
C GLY A 33 -14.49 4.08 -4.72
N LYS A 34 -14.31 2.92 -4.07
CA LYS A 34 -15.38 2.11 -3.45
C LYS A 34 -15.46 2.33 -1.94
N GLY A 35 -14.68 3.27 -1.41
CA GLY A 35 -14.61 3.62 0.00
C GLY A 35 -13.45 2.97 0.75
N HIS A 36 -12.67 2.09 0.11
CA HIS A 36 -11.47 1.54 0.75
C HIS A 36 -10.31 2.52 0.63
N LYS A 37 -9.67 2.80 1.77
CA LYS A 37 -8.56 3.74 1.88
C LYS A 37 -7.39 3.08 2.59
N VAL A 38 -6.21 3.18 1.99
CA VAL A 38 -5.01 2.51 2.45
C VAL A 38 -3.88 3.52 2.49
N THR A 39 -3.07 3.49 3.54
CA THR A 39 -1.85 4.32 3.61
C THR A 39 -0.64 3.42 3.58
N VAL A 40 0.26 3.68 2.63
CA VAL A 40 1.52 2.96 2.45
C VAL A 40 2.65 3.91 2.85
N PRO A 41 3.37 3.62 3.95
CA PRO A 41 4.56 4.37 4.30
C PRO A 41 5.75 3.88 3.48
N TYR A 42 6.29 4.74 2.60
CA TYR A 42 7.54 4.50 1.87
C TYR A 42 8.17 5.82 1.42
N THR A 43 9.50 5.87 1.36
CA THR A 43 10.24 7.02 0.80
C THR A 43 10.66 6.74 -0.64
N SER A 44 11.02 5.50 -0.93
CA SER A 44 11.43 5.03 -2.26
C SER A 44 10.66 3.76 -2.65
N LYS A 45 10.46 3.58 -3.96
CA LYS A 45 9.86 2.34 -4.50
C LYS A 45 10.74 1.09 -4.29
N LYS A 46 12.00 1.29 -3.87
CA LYS A 46 12.95 0.23 -3.49
C LYS A 46 12.89 -0.12 -2.00
N ASP A 47 12.11 0.62 -1.21
CA ASP A 47 11.98 0.34 0.21
C ASP A 47 11.23 -0.97 0.42
N THR A 48 11.44 -1.52 1.61
CA THR A 48 10.76 -2.71 2.08
C THR A 48 9.76 -2.35 3.16
N ILE A 49 8.66 -3.10 3.19
CA ILE A 49 7.59 -2.95 4.15
C ILE A 49 7.59 -4.18 5.07
N PRO A 50 7.47 -4.00 6.39
CA PRO A 50 7.33 -5.11 7.31
C PRO A 50 6.12 -5.99 6.96
N LYS A 51 6.24 -7.31 7.09
CA LYS A 51 5.16 -8.28 6.82
C LYS A 51 3.84 -7.94 7.53
N LYS A 52 3.93 -7.41 8.75
CA LYS A 52 2.76 -7.00 9.54
C LYS A 52 2.01 -5.85 8.88
N THR A 53 2.74 -4.84 8.42
CA THR A 53 2.19 -3.70 7.69
C THR A 53 1.62 -4.14 6.33
N TYR A 54 2.33 -4.99 5.59
CA TYR A 54 1.81 -5.57 4.34
C TYR A 54 0.48 -6.32 4.56
N ARG A 55 0.39 -7.16 5.59
CA ARG A 55 -0.86 -7.87 5.95
C ARG A 55 -1.96 -6.92 6.38
N SER A 56 -1.65 -5.86 7.12
CA SER A 56 -2.62 -4.84 7.52
C SER A 56 -3.19 -4.12 6.30
N ILE A 57 -2.33 -3.81 5.32
CA ILE A 57 -2.72 -3.20 4.06
C ILE A 57 -3.64 -4.13 3.26
N LEU A 58 -3.29 -5.42 3.13
CA LEU A 58 -4.16 -6.38 2.45
C LEU A 58 -5.56 -6.49 3.10
N LYS A 59 -5.61 -6.45 4.44
CA LYS A 59 -6.88 -6.45 5.18
C LYS A 59 -7.69 -5.18 4.89
N GLN A 60 -7.04 -4.01 4.84
CA GLN A 60 -7.69 -2.74 4.48
C GLN A 60 -8.19 -2.71 3.04
N MET A 61 -7.54 -3.45 2.13
CA MET A 61 -7.98 -3.64 0.74
C MET A 61 -9.12 -4.67 0.60
N GLY A 62 -9.54 -5.34 1.68
CA GLY A 62 -10.57 -6.40 1.62
C GLY A 62 -10.08 -7.70 0.97
N LEU A 63 -8.77 -7.90 0.84
CA LEU A 63 -8.18 -9.08 0.22
C LEU A 63 -7.96 -10.25 1.20
N LYS A 64 -8.04 -10.00 2.52
CA LYS A 64 -7.78 -11.00 3.55
C LYS A 64 -8.43 -10.68 4.89
#